data_AF-A0A6H0RZP3-F1
#
_entry.id   AF-A0A6H0RZP3-F1
#
_cell.length_a   1.000
_cell.length_b   1.000
_cell.length_c   1.000
_cell.angle_alpha   90.00
_cell.angle_beta   90.00
_cell.angle_gamma   90.00
#
_symmetry.space_group_name_H-M   'P 1'
#
loop_
_entity.id
_entity.type
_entity.pdbx_description
1 polymer ?
#
loop_
_entity_poly.entity_id
_entity_poly.type
_entity_poly.pdbx_seq_one_letter_code
_entity_poly.pdbx_strand_id
1 'polypeptide(L)'
;MGVEFRISRNDQKPIEDFLGRRSDGVTAVSLDTKAGPTQFNVARAAREANVAVYWEPGTERLASIGYNHDQHPLWGGQPFDPAALATSSDESDRLVEATIAAHPETVTHVTAPHFYANDATAARLNVALAERTHELHRAQPTRAILTISARNAVHLIVDLDLAAEYARAGVEAIEIRLSPFGGEDVSLPRIRNAYAVLEMFRSQGMRVTVGHCGTIGLVAVAMGHADAHSLGVGYLEKVDHSAAINRQARPPAADAERRGPTAGVYLPGIAATVPRKLATALLENREIRSRLACRTGTCRNSILEPVESARMHYVHSRAAEMASLLARPKPWRATLETERLAERLQLRERVNKHCLPSGVSKIETRTLRSLLDIFEDRQQAAS
;
A
#
# COMPACT_ATOMS: atom_id res chain seq x y z
N MET A 1 0.26 14.83 2.58
CA MET A 1 0.06 13.96 1.40
C MET A 1 1.38 13.29 1.06
N GLY A 2 1.40 12.03 0.64
CA GLY A 2 2.66 11.35 0.34
C GLY A 2 2.54 9.85 0.04
N VAL A 3 3.68 9.16 0.01
CA VAL A 3 3.75 7.70 -0.03
C VAL A 3 3.99 7.15 1.38
N GLU A 4 3.35 6.02 1.69
CA GLU A 4 3.60 5.21 2.88
C GLU A 4 4.33 3.92 2.49
N PHE A 5 5.48 3.64 3.11
CA PHE A 5 6.22 2.40 2.85
C PHE A 5 5.91 1.33 3.89
N ARG A 6 5.35 0.20 3.45
CA ARG A 6 5.20 -1.04 4.23
C ARG A 6 6.56 -1.76 4.26
N ILE A 7 7.22 -1.75 5.41
CA ILE A 7 8.56 -2.31 5.61
C ILE A 7 8.47 -3.80 5.91
N SER A 8 9.17 -4.66 5.14
CA SER A 8 9.50 -6.02 5.58
C SER A 8 10.84 -6.08 6.30
N ARG A 9 11.17 -7.26 6.84
CA ARG A 9 12.47 -7.56 7.45
C ARG A 9 13.69 -7.05 6.65
N ASN A 10 13.65 -7.11 5.31
CA ASN A 10 14.79 -6.77 4.45
C ASN A 10 14.82 -5.32 3.96
N ASP A 11 13.84 -4.50 4.37
CA ASP A 11 13.67 -3.14 3.84
C ASP A 11 14.15 -2.07 4.82
N GLN A 12 14.55 -2.46 6.04
CA GLN A 12 14.95 -1.55 7.12
C GLN A 12 16.08 -0.62 6.70
N LYS A 13 17.21 -1.19 6.25
CA LYS A 13 18.40 -0.40 5.92
C LYS A 13 18.19 0.54 4.73
N PRO A 14 17.57 0.11 3.61
CA PRO A 14 17.21 1.03 2.53
C PRO A 14 16.34 2.21 2.98
N ILE A 15 15.32 1.96 3.81
CA ILE A 15 14.43 3.03 4.28
C ILE A 15 15.18 3.96 5.26
N GLU A 16 15.95 3.41 6.20
CA GLU A 16 16.78 4.17 7.13
C GLU A 16 17.77 5.09 6.39
N ASP A 17 18.52 4.54 5.43
CA ASP A 17 19.50 5.29 4.63
C ASP A 17 18.84 6.36 3.76
N PHE A 18 17.61 6.12 3.27
CA PHE A 18 16.84 7.12 2.55
C PHE A 18 16.46 8.27 3.48
N LEU A 19 15.74 7.96 4.57
CA LEU A 19 15.17 8.94 5.49
C LEU A 19 16.24 9.76 6.19
N GLY A 20 17.40 9.18 6.49
CA GLY A 20 18.55 9.90 7.05
C GLY A 20 19.18 10.92 6.08
N ARG A 21 18.83 10.89 4.79
CA ARG A 21 19.33 11.85 3.78
C ARG A 21 18.23 12.77 3.26
N ARG A 22 17.03 12.23 3.02
CA ARG A 22 15.87 12.88 2.39
C ARG A 22 14.58 12.20 2.84
N SER A 23 13.51 12.97 2.99
CA SER A 23 12.16 12.43 3.27
C SER A 23 11.08 12.95 2.32
N ASP A 24 11.45 13.75 1.32
CA ASP A 24 10.50 14.37 0.39
C ASP A 24 9.56 13.34 -0.25
N GLY A 25 8.26 13.63 -0.19
CA GLY A 25 7.22 12.77 -0.71
C GLY A 25 6.84 11.59 0.18
N VAL A 26 7.56 11.30 1.28
CA VAL A 26 7.23 10.22 2.22
C VAL A 26 6.47 10.79 3.41
N THR A 27 5.30 10.21 3.72
CA THR A 27 4.49 10.63 4.87
C THR A 27 4.45 9.62 6.00
N ALA A 28 4.66 8.34 5.71
CA ALA A 28 4.71 7.32 6.75
C ALA A 28 5.58 6.11 6.39
N VAL A 29 5.95 5.36 7.42
CA VAL A 29 6.44 3.99 7.33
C VAL A 29 5.60 3.08 8.21
N SER A 30 5.22 1.91 7.69
CA SER A 30 4.47 0.90 8.42
C SER A 30 5.39 -0.28 8.74
N LEU A 31 5.68 -0.45 10.02
CA LEU A 31 6.54 -1.51 10.55
C LEU A 31 5.93 -2.89 10.33
N ASP A 32 6.77 -3.89 10.07
CA ASP A 32 6.35 -5.27 9.86
C ASP A 32 5.63 -5.80 11.11
N THR A 33 4.56 -6.56 10.93
CA THR A 33 3.78 -7.07 12.05
C THR A 33 4.60 -7.94 13.00
N LYS A 34 5.50 -8.78 12.45
CA LYS A 34 6.32 -9.73 13.22
C LYS A 34 7.68 -9.15 13.61
N ALA A 35 8.27 -8.33 12.74
CA ALA A 35 9.60 -7.75 12.96
C ALA A 35 9.58 -6.35 13.58
N GLY A 36 8.41 -5.73 13.78
CA GLY A 36 8.25 -4.38 14.35
C GLY A 36 9.08 -4.10 15.60
N PRO A 37 9.11 -5.00 16.61
CA PRO A 37 9.96 -4.85 17.80
C PRO A 37 11.47 -4.93 17.55
N THR A 38 11.94 -5.10 16.30
CA THR A 38 13.37 -5.04 15.95
C THR A 38 13.68 -3.90 14.99
N GLN A 39 12.66 -3.17 14.54
CA GLN A 39 12.75 -2.11 13.53
C GLN A 39 12.96 -0.72 14.16
N PHE A 40 13.58 -0.64 15.35
CA PHE A 40 13.75 0.61 16.09
C PHE A 40 14.56 1.67 15.34
N ASN A 41 15.61 1.27 14.61
CA ASN A 41 16.46 2.22 13.89
C ASN A 41 15.70 2.93 12.76
N VAL A 42 14.92 2.17 11.98
CA VAL A 42 14.12 2.76 10.90
C VAL A 42 12.95 3.59 11.45
N ALA A 43 12.34 3.16 12.56
CA ALA A 43 11.32 3.96 13.24
C ALA A 43 11.89 5.28 13.78
N ARG A 44 13.09 5.25 14.37
CA ARG A 44 13.79 6.45 14.84
C ARG A 44 14.12 7.39 13.68
N ALA A 45 14.70 6.88 12.59
CA ALA A 45 15.00 7.68 11.40
C ALA A 45 13.75 8.33 10.81
N ALA A 46 12.62 7.63 10.79
CA ALA A 46 11.33 8.20 10.38
C ALA A 46 10.88 9.33 11.30
N ARG A 47 10.93 9.14 12.62
CA ARG A 47 10.57 10.20 13.58
C ARG A 47 11.48 11.43 13.47
N GLU A 48 12.79 11.23 13.37
CA GLU A 48 13.77 12.32 13.15
C GLU A 48 13.48 13.10 11.85
N ALA A 49 12.92 12.42 10.84
CA ALA A 49 12.51 13.02 9.57
C ALA A 49 11.06 13.56 9.55
N ASN A 50 10.35 13.59 10.69
CA ASN A 50 8.93 13.95 10.81
C ASN A 50 7.99 13.08 9.94
N VAL A 51 8.37 11.82 9.71
CA VAL A 51 7.58 10.81 9.01
C VAL A 51 6.82 9.97 10.05
N ALA A 52 5.52 9.75 9.82
CA ALA A 52 4.72 8.95 10.74
C ALA A 52 5.22 7.50 10.79
N VAL A 53 5.18 6.90 11.97
CA VAL A 53 5.49 5.48 12.18
C VAL A 53 4.22 4.76 12.57
N TYR A 54 3.83 3.77 11.79
CA TYR A 54 2.69 2.90 12.05
C TYR A 54 3.17 1.48 12.31
N TRP A 55 2.32 0.67 12.95
CA TRP A 55 2.48 -0.77 13.02
C TRP A 55 1.17 -1.43 12.58
N GLU A 56 1.26 -2.46 11.75
CA GLU A 56 0.08 -3.16 11.22
C GLU A 56 -0.21 -4.37 12.12
N PRO A 57 -1.37 -4.45 12.79
CA PRO A 57 -1.69 -5.58 13.66
C PRO A 57 -1.81 -6.91 12.92
N GLY A 58 -2.14 -6.92 11.62
CA GLY A 58 -2.21 -8.16 10.82
C GLY A 58 -3.30 -9.17 11.26
N THR A 59 -4.24 -8.75 12.11
CA THR A 59 -5.30 -9.58 12.70
C THR A 59 -6.20 -10.22 11.65
N GLU A 60 -6.38 -9.58 10.49
CA GLU A 60 -7.19 -10.10 9.40
C GLU A 60 -6.64 -11.41 8.85
N ARG A 61 -5.32 -11.62 8.97
CA ARG A 61 -4.65 -12.87 8.57
C ARG A 61 -4.78 -13.97 9.61
N LEU A 62 -5.00 -13.60 10.87
CA LEU A 62 -5.15 -14.51 12.00
C LEU A 62 -6.58 -15.06 12.14
N ALA A 63 -7.54 -14.59 11.34
CA ALA A 63 -8.87 -15.20 11.21
C ALA A 63 -8.90 -16.47 10.34
N SER A 64 -7.73 -17.03 10.01
CA SER A 64 -7.60 -18.24 9.20
C SER A 64 -6.40 -19.05 9.67
N ILE A 65 -6.38 -20.34 9.38
CA ILE A 65 -5.20 -21.18 9.66
C ILE A 65 -4.06 -20.75 8.73
N GLY A 66 -2.84 -20.76 9.26
CA GLY A 66 -1.65 -20.46 8.49
C GLY A 66 -0.36 -20.96 9.13
N TYR A 67 0.67 -21.10 8.31
CA TYR A 67 2.01 -21.46 8.78
C TYR A 67 2.70 -20.26 9.43
N ASN A 68 3.52 -20.53 10.45
CA ASN A 68 4.29 -19.54 11.21
C ASN A 68 3.44 -18.49 11.95
N HIS A 69 2.23 -18.82 12.36
CA HIS A 69 1.37 -17.93 13.16
C HIS A 69 1.91 -17.71 14.57
N ASP A 70 2.62 -18.68 15.12
CA ASP A 70 3.38 -18.61 16.37
C ASP A 70 4.38 -17.44 16.42
N GLN A 71 4.83 -16.95 15.27
CA GLN A 71 5.70 -15.76 15.17
C GLN A 71 4.93 -14.44 15.19
N HIS A 72 3.60 -14.46 15.24
CA HIS A 72 2.77 -13.28 15.23
C HIS A 72 2.44 -12.84 16.67
N PRO A 73 2.65 -11.56 17.05
CA PRO A 73 2.48 -11.11 18.44
C PRO A 73 1.10 -11.38 19.04
N LEU A 74 0.06 -11.25 18.21
CA LEU A 74 -1.34 -11.45 18.61
C LEU A 74 -1.86 -12.90 18.50
N TRP A 75 -1.00 -13.88 18.17
CA TRP A 75 -1.47 -15.26 18.01
C TRP A 75 -1.68 -15.96 19.36
N GLY A 76 -2.95 -16.26 19.67
CA GLY A 76 -3.35 -16.98 20.89
C GLY A 76 -3.42 -18.51 20.76
N GLY A 77 -2.85 -19.11 19.72
CA GLY A 77 -2.90 -20.57 19.50
C GLY A 77 -4.03 -21.06 18.59
N GLN A 78 -5.05 -20.23 18.35
CA GLN A 78 -6.20 -20.54 17.50
C GLN A 78 -6.60 -19.33 16.63
N PRO A 79 -7.21 -19.56 15.45
CA PRO A 79 -7.71 -18.47 14.62
C PRO A 79 -8.76 -17.64 15.37
N PHE A 80 -8.76 -16.32 15.12
CA PHE A 80 -9.86 -15.48 15.57
C PHE A 80 -11.14 -15.83 14.84
N ASP A 81 -12.27 -15.78 15.54
CA ASP A 81 -13.61 -15.86 14.97
C ASP A 81 -14.24 -14.46 14.99
N PRO A 82 -14.29 -13.74 13.86
CA PRO A 82 -14.91 -12.43 13.78
C PRO A 82 -16.40 -12.43 14.19
N ALA A 83 -17.13 -13.54 13.97
CA ALA A 83 -18.53 -13.60 14.36
C ALA A 83 -18.68 -13.67 15.88
N ALA A 84 -17.83 -14.45 16.57
CA ALA A 84 -17.79 -14.50 18.02
C ALA A 84 -17.41 -13.13 18.61
N LEU A 85 -16.34 -12.51 18.09
CA LEU A 85 -15.88 -11.18 18.50
C LEU A 85 -16.97 -10.11 18.34
N ALA A 86 -17.75 -10.15 17.26
CA ALA A 86 -18.85 -9.22 17.02
C ALA A 86 -19.99 -9.32 18.04
N THR A 87 -20.08 -10.43 18.78
CA THR A 87 -21.15 -10.67 19.78
C THR A 87 -20.65 -10.63 21.22
N SER A 88 -19.33 -10.54 21.44
CA SER A 88 -18.71 -10.60 22.77
C SER A 88 -17.84 -9.37 23.02
N SER A 89 -18.32 -8.45 23.85
CA SER A 89 -17.57 -7.26 24.27
C SER A 89 -16.26 -7.65 24.96
N ASP A 90 -16.29 -8.67 25.82
CA ASP A 90 -15.12 -9.08 26.59
C ASP A 90 -14.01 -9.66 25.71
N GLU A 91 -14.36 -10.39 24.65
CA GLU A 91 -13.37 -10.90 23.70
C GLU A 91 -12.81 -9.80 22.80
N SER A 92 -13.67 -8.87 22.36
CA SER A 92 -13.24 -7.69 21.61
C SER A 92 -12.31 -6.80 22.44
N ASP A 93 -12.63 -6.55 23.71
CA ASP A 93 -11.80 -5.77 24.63
C ASP A 93 -10.43 -6.43 24.83
N ARG A 94 -10.40 -7.74 25.09
CA ARG A 94 -9.14 -8.49 25.20
C ARG A 94 -8.28 -8.39 23.94
N LEU A 95 -8.89 -8.45 22.75
CA LEU A 95 -8.17 -8.29 21.49
C LEU A 95 -7.61 -6.88 21.34
N VAL A 96 -8.38 -5.85 21.66
CA VAL A 96 -7.94 -4.45 21.59
C VAL A 96 -6.81 -4.19 22.57
N GLU A 97 -6.93 -4.61 23.82
CA GLU A 97 -5.90 -4.48 24.84
C GLU A 97 -4.60 -5.20 24.43
N ALA A 98 -4.69 -6.45 23.97
CA ALA A 98 -3.54 -7.19 23.46
C ALA A 98 -2.91 -6.49 22.25
N THR A 99 -3.73 -5.91 21.38
CA THR A 99 -3.26 -5.13 20.22
C THR A 99 -2.50 -3.89 20.67
N ILE A 100 -3.04 -3.09 21.60
CA ILE A 100 -2.38 -1.91 22.15
C ILE A 100 -1.06 -2.30 22.83
N ALA A 101 -1.07 -3.34 23.67
CA ALA A 101 0.12 -3.82 24.37
C ALA A 101 1.23 -4.31 23.44
N ALA A 102 0.88 -4.84 22.26
CA ALA A 102 1.83 -5.30 21.26
C ALA A 102 2.44 -4.17 20.40
N HIS A 103 1.89 -2.96 20.43
CA HIS A 103 2.41 -1.84 19.63
C HIS A 103 3.83 -1.47 20.10
N PRO A 104 4.81 -1.35 19.18
CA PRO A 104 6.11 -0.81 19.52
C PRO A 104 6.00 0.62 20.05
N GLU A 105 6.76 0.98 21.10
CA GLU A 105 6.75 2.33 21.68
C GLU A 105 7.12 3.45 20.69
N THR A 106 7.74 3.09 19.56
CA THR A 106 8.19 4.03 18.53
C THR A 106 7.08 4.45 17.56
N VAL A 107 5.88 3.85 17.63
CA VAL A 107 4.75 4.24 16.77
C VAL A 107 4.24 5.64 17.13
N THR A 108 3.72 6.31 16.12
CA THR A 108 3.12 7.65 16.24
C THR A 108 1.60 7.61 16.34
N HIS A 109 1.00 6.49 15.95
CA HIS A 109 -0.44 6.25 15.97
C HIS A 109 -0.66 4.82 16.44
N VAL A 110 -1.76 4.57 17.15
CA VAL A 110 -2.20 3.22 17.46
C VAL A 110 -3.15 2.76 16.37
N THR A 111 -2.84 1.62 15.78
CA THR A 111 -3.65 1.01 14.72
C THR A 111 -4.59 -0.02 15.31
N ALA A 112 -5.89 0.17 15.11
CA ALA A 112 -6.90 -0.75 15.61
C ALA A 112 -6.76 -2.15 14.98
N PRO A 113 -7.07 -3.23 15.72
CA PRO A 113 -7.24 -4.54 15.11
C PRO A 113 -8.39 -4.50 14.10
N HIS A 114 -8.27 -5.27 13.03
CA HIS A 114 -9.24 -5.30 11.95
C HIS A 114 -9.31 -6.66 11.27
N PHE A 115 -10.43 -6.93 10.61
CA PHE A 115 -10.70 -8.15 9.85
C PHE A 115 -11.12 -7.83 8.42
N TYR A 116 -11.12 -8.85 7.56
CA TYR A 116 -11.57 -8.68 6.19
C TYR A 116 -13.09 -8.47 6.13
N ALA A 117 -13.51 -7.29 5.68
CA ALA A 117 -14.92 -6.94 5.55
C ALA A 117 -15.48 -7.40 4.20
N ASN A 118 -16.25 -8.48 4.20
CA ASN A 118 -17.02 -8.96 3.05
C ASN A 118 -18.54 -8.90 3.27
N ASP A 119 -18.97 -8.69 4.51
CA ASP A 119 -20.35 -8.55 4.96
C ASP A 119 -20.50 -7.43 6.01
N ALA A 120 -21.74 -7.20 6.45
CA ALA A 120 -22.05 -6.16 7.42
C ALA A 120 -21.54 -6.44 8.84
N THR A 121 -21.47 -7.71 9.24
CA THR A 121 -21.01 -8.11 10.57
C THR A 121 -19.53 -7.78 10.75
N ALA A 122 -18.68 -8.22 9.81
CA ALA A 122 -17.25 -7.91 9.85
C ALA A 122 -16.98 -6.40 9.70
N ALA A 123 -17.75 -5.70 8.88
CA ALA A 123 -17.62 -4.24 8.72
C ALA A 123 -17.93 -3.48 10.01
N ARG A 124 -19.04 -3.81 10.70
CA ARG A 124 -19.42 -3.20 11.99
C ARG A 124 -18.44 -3.56 13.10
N LEU A 125 -17.95 -4.81 13.14
CA LEU A 125 -16.91 -5.22 14.08
C LEU A 125 -15.67 -4.33 13.95
N ASN A 126 -15.20 -4.08 12.72
CA ASN A 126 -14.01 -3.24 12.51
C ASN A 126 -14.19 -1.79 12.99
N VAL A 127 -15.42 -1.23 12.91
CA VAL A 127 -15.73 0.08 13.49
C VAL A 127 -15.67 0.01 15.01
N ALA A 128 -16.35 -0.96 15.62
CA ALA A 128 -16.37 -1.13 17.07
C ALA A 128 -14.96 -1.34 17.66
N LEU A 129 -14.11 -2.11 16.98
CA LEU A 129 -12.70 -2.29 17.38
C LEU A 129 -11.90 -0.99 17.28
N ALA A 130 -12.17 -0.15 16.27
CA ALA A 130 -11.52 1.15 16.12
C ALA A 130 -11.98 2.15 17.19
N GLU A 131 -13.28 2.22 17.46
CA GLU A 131 -13.86 3.02 18.53
C GLU A 131 -13.26 2.63 19.89
N ARG A 132 -13.24 1.33 20.19
CA ARG A 132 -12.69 0.82 21.44
C ARG A 132 -11.19 1.09 21.59
N THR A 133 -10.43 0.98 20.49
CA THR A 133 -9.01 1.34 20.47
C THR A 133 -8.82 2.82 20.79
N HIS A 134 -9.64 3.70 20.21
CA HIS A 134 -9.61 5.13 20.49
C HIS A 134 -9.93 5.42 21.96
N GLU A 135 -10.99 4.81 22.50
CA GLU A 135 -11.39 4.99 23.89
C GLU A 135 -10.31 4.60 24.90
N LEU A 136 -9.68 3.44 24.71
CA LEU A 136 -8.66 2.90 25.61
C LEU A 136 -7.32 3.64 25.49
N HIS A 137 -7.05 4.31 24.36
CA HIS A 137 -5.75 4.94 24.11
C HIS A 137 -5.84 6.34 23.49
N ARG A 138 -6.68 7.22 24.07
CA ARG A 138 -6.90 8.60 23.60
C ARG A 138 -5.65 9.49 23.53
N ALA A 139 -4.58 9.12 24.23
CA ALA A 139 -3.35 9.91 24.29
C ALA A 139 -2.57 9.92 22.95
N GLN A 140 -2.85 8.96 22.06
CA GLN A 140 -2.25 8.91 20.72
C GLN A 140 -3.34 8.82 19.65
N PRO A 141 -3.14 9.46 18.48
CA PRO A 141 -4.08 9.38 17.37
C PRO A 141 -4.40 7.93 16.96
N THR A 142 -5.67 7.67 16.70
CA THR A 142 -6.13 6.34 16.26
C THR A 142 -6.13 6.25 14.74
N ARG A 143 -5.53 5.16 14.24
CA ARG A 143 -5.52 4.78 12.82
C ARG A 143 -6.35 3.52 12.62
N ALA A 144 -7.18 3.49 11.58
CA ALA A 144 -7.87 2.28 11.15
C ALA A 144 -7.28 1.71 9.85
N ILE A 145 -7.43 0.40 9.66
CA ILE A 145 -7.24 -0.25 8.36
C ILE A 145 -8.55 -0.93 7.99
N LEU A 146 -9.11 -0.56 6.83
CA LEU A 146 -10.30 -1.21 6.28
C LEU A 146 -9.90 -2.05 5.07
N THR A 147 -9.67 -3.35 5.29
CA THR A 147 -9.53 -4.32 4.21
C THR A 147 -10.90 -4.85 3.82
N ILE A 148 -11.41 -4.44 2.66
CA ILE A 148 -12.81 -4.65 2.26
C ILE A 148 -12.92 -5.27 0.87
N SER A 149 -13.93 -6.11 0.66
CA SER A 149 -14.24 -6.70 -0.64
C SER A 149 -14.49 -5.62 -1.69
N ALA A 150 -13.67 -5.58 -2.74
CA ALA A 150 -13.80 -4.63 -3.83
C ALA A 150 -15.15 -4.76 -4.57
N ARG A 151 -15.79 -5.94 -4.50
CA ARG A 151 -17.10 -6.20 -5.09
C ARG A 151 -18.24 -5.55 -4.28
N ASN A 152 -18.12 -5.58 -2.95
CA ASN A 152 -19.20 -5.17 -2.05
C ASN A 152 -18.96 -3.79 -1.42
N ALA A 153 -17.77 -3.20 -1.62
CA ALA A 153 -17.32 -2.02 -0.88
C ALA A 153 -18.31 -0.86 -0.91
N VAL A 154 -18.78 -0.46 -2.09
CA VAL A 154 -19.73 0.67 -2.23
C VAL A 154 -21.01 0.41 -1.44
N HIS A 155 -21.60 -0.78 -1.59
CA HIS A 155 -22.82 -1.15 -0.87
C HIS A 155 -22.60 -1.17 0.65
N LEU A 156 -21.57 -1.85 1.13
CA LEU A 156 -21.27 -1.92 2.56
C LEU A 156 -21.02 -0.54 3.17
N ILE A 157 -20.30 0.33 2.47
CA ILE A 157 -19.99 1.67 2.96
C ILE A 157 -21.23 2.55 3.03
N VAL A 158 -22.08 2.51 1.99
CA VAL A 158 -23.30 3.33 1.94
C VAL A 158 -24.37 2.81 2.88
N ASP A 159 -24.68 1.51 2.84
CA ASP A 159 -25.78 0.92 3.60
C ASP A 159 -25.54 0.95 5.12
N LEU A 160 -24.27 0.99 5.54
CA LEU A 160 -23.87 1.02 6.95
C LEU A 160 -23.31 2.39 7.38
N ASP A 161 -23.29 3.38 6.50
CA ASP A 161 -22.69 4.70 6.75
C ASP A 161 -21.26 4.61 7.33
N LEU A 162 -20.45 3.65 6.84
CA LEU A 162 -19.17 3.29 7.46
C LEU A 162 -18.22 4.48 7.59
N ALA A 163 -18.21 5.37 6.60
CA ALA A 163 -17.35 6.54 6.63
C ALA A 163 -17.67 7.44 7.83
N ALA A 164 -18.94 7.72 8.10
CA ALA A 164 -19.33 8.55 9.23
C ALA A 164 -19.21 7.78 10.56
N GLU A 165 -19.46 6.47 10.57
CA GLU A 165 -19.23 5.62 11.74
C GLU A 165 -17.76 5.63 12.17
N TYR A 166 -16.80 5.47 11.24
CA TYR A 166 -15.38 5.59 11.56
C TYR A 166 -14.99 6.99 12.05
N ALA A 167 -15.60 8.04 11.48
CA ALA A 167 -15.37 9.40 11.98
C ALA A 167 -15.91 9.60 13.41
N ARG A 168 -17.11 9.08 13.71
CA ARG A 168 -17.70 9.09 15.06
C ARG A 168 -16.85 8.31 16.07
N ALA A 169 -16.25 7.21 15.63
CA ALA A 169 -15.33 6.39 16.42
C ALA A 169 -14.00 7.10 16.77
N GLY A 170 -13.79 8.35 16.33
CA GLY A 170 -12.57 9.11 16.63
C GLY A 170 -11.37 8.72 15.76
N VAL A 171 -11.59 8.05 14.62
CA VAL A 171 -10.52 7.70 13.69
C VAL A 171 -10.07 8.95 12.92
N GLU A 172 -8.79 9.29 13.05
CA GLU A 172 -8.20 10.45 12.36
C GLU A 172 -7.59 10.08 11.00
N ALA A 173 -7.09 8.85 10.88
CA ALA A 173 -6.44 8.34 9.69
C ALA A 173 -6.92 6.93 9.36
N ILE A 174 -7.22 6.68 8.09
CA ILE A 174 -7.68 5.37 7.63
C ILE A 174 -6.93 4.93 6.36
N GLU A 175 -6.47 3.69 6.38
CA GLU A 175 -5.98 3.02 5.16
C GLU A 175 -7.06 2.10 4.60
N ILE A 176 -7.47 2.33 3.35
CA ILE A 176 -8.52 1.56 2.68
C ILE A 176 -7.89 0.61 1.67
N ARG A 177 -8.08 -0.70 1.88
CA ARG A 177 -7.55 -1.79 1.06
C ARG A 177 -8.68 -2.55 0.38
N LEU A 178 -8.96 -2.21 -0.87
CA LEU A 178 -9.93 -2.93 -1.68
C LEU A 178 -9.36 -4.27 -2.14
N SER A 179 -10.05 -5.38 -1.93
CA SER A 179 -9.56 -6.71 -2.28
C SER A 179 -10.55 -7.49 -3.16
N PRO A 180 -10.12 -8.05 -4.29
CA PRO A 180 -8.84 -7.81 -4.95
C PRO A 180 -8.81 -6.41 -5.58
N PHE A 181 -7.65 -5.74 -5.61
CA PHE A 181 -7.47 -4.45 -6.31
C PHE A 181 -5.97 -4.13 -6.49
N GLY A 182 -5.64 -3.29 -7.46
CA GLY A 182 -4.25 -2.91 -7.75
C GLY A 182 -3.58 -3.76 -8.85
N GLY A 183 -2.31 -3.46 -9.13
CA GLY A 183 -1.55 -4.08 -10.22
C GLY A 183 -1.86 -3.51 -11.61
N GLU A 184 -1.53 -4.29 -12.64
CA GLU A 184 -1.44 -3.81 -14.04
C GLU A 184 -2.66 -4.13 -14.92
N ASP A 185 -3.64 -4.87 -14.37
CA ASP A 185 -4.89 -5.26 -15.05
C ASP A 185 -6.14 -4.88 -14.22
N VAL A 186 -6.37 -3.58 -14.07
CA VAL A 186 -7.55 -3.03 -13.40
C VAL A 186 -8.39 -2.23 -14.39
N SER A 187 -9.70 -2.48 -14.40
CA SER A 187 -10.65 -1.82 -15.30
C SER A 187 -11.11 -0.45 -14.77
N LEU A 188 -11.46 0.44 -15.68
CA LEU A 188 -12.04 1.76 -15.41
C LEU A 188 -13.17 1.75 -14.36
N PRO A 189 -14.22 0.90 -14.45
CA PRO A 189 -15.27 0.87 -13.43
C PRO A 189 -14.76 0.53 -12.03
N ARG A 190 -13.77 -0.35 -11.91
CA ARG A 190 -13.18 -0.71 -10.61
C ARG A 190 -12.38 0.44 -10.01
N ILE A 191 -11.66 1.20 -10.83
CA ILE A 191 -10.92 2.37 -10.36
C ILE A 191 -11.89 3.49 -9.93
N ARG A 192 -12.95 3.74 -10.71
CA ARG A 192 -14.00 4.70 -10.33
C ARG A 192 -14.65 4.34 -8.99
N ASN A 193 -15.03 3.07 -8.80
CA ASN A 193 -15.59 2.61 -7.53
C ASN A 193 -14.60 2.81 -6.38
N ALA A 194 -13.31 2.52 -6.60
CA ALA A 194 -12.28 2.76 -5.60
C ALA A 194 -12.20 4.25 -5.22
N TYR A 195 -12.18 5.15 -6.19
CA TYR A 195 -12.09 6.59 -5.92
C TYR A 195 -13.34 7.16 -5.25
N ALA A 196 -14.53 6.67 -5.61
CA ALA A 196 -15.78 7.00 -4.92
C ALA A 196 -15.73 6.57 -3.44
N VAL A 197 -15.25 5.37 -3.16
CA VAL A 197 -15.04 4.88 -1.79
C VAL A 197 -14.08 5.78 -1.01
N LEU A 198 -12.92 6.13 -1.58
CA LEU A 198 -11.95 7.00 -0.90
C LEU A 198 -12.55 8.38 -0.59
N GLU A 199 -13.30 8.96 -1.53
CA GLU A 199 -13.97 10.25 -1.36
C GLU A 199 -14.98 10.24 -0.21
N MET A 200 -15.75 9.17 -0.03
CA MET A 200 -16.71 9.05 1.08
C MET A 200 -16.02 9.25 2.43
N PHE A 201 -14.86 8.65 2.65
CA PHE A 201 -14.07 8.82 3.89
C PHE A 201 -13.40 10.19 3.95
N ARG A 202 -12.85 10.67 2.82
CA ARG A 202 -12.17 11.98 2.72
C ARG A 202 -13.15 13.17 2.71
N SER A 203 -14.46 12.91 2.73
CA SER A 203 -15.53 13.90 2.97
C SER A 203 -15.86 14.04 4.46
N GLN A 204 -15.57 13.02 5.28
CA GLN A 204 -15.76 13.03 6.74
C GLN A 204 -14.56 13.65 7.49
N GLY A 205 -13.61 14.24 6.79
CA GLY A 205 -12.43 14.89 7.38
C GLY A 205 -11.29 13.95 7.78
N MET A 206 -11.41 12.64 7.55
CA MET A 206 -10.33 11.69 7.80
C MET A 206 -9.18 11.87 6.80
N ARG A 207 -7.95 11.59 7.27
CA ARG A 207 -6.80 11.40 6.38
C ARG A 207 -6.91 10.03 5.72
N VAL A 208 -7.01 10.00 4.39
CA VAL A 208 -7.26 8.76 3.64
C VAL A 208 -6.01 8.28 2.91
N THR A 209 -5.61 7.04 3.18
CA THR A 209 -4.57 6.33 2.44
C THR A 209 -5.18 5.22 1.60
N VAL A 210 -4.91 5.18 0.29
CA VAL A 210 -5.27 4.01 -0.53
C VAL A 210 -4.19 2.93 -0.41
N GLY A 211 -4.60 1.78 0.13
CA GLY A 211 -3.68 0.74 0.56
C GLY A 211 -3.20 -0.17 -0.56
N HIS A 212 -1.91 -0.50 -0.55
CA HIS A 212 -1.23 -1.43 -1.47
C HIS A 212 -1.56 -1.18 -2.95
N CYS A 213 -1.47 0.07 -3.37
CA CYS A 213 -1.75 0.49 -4.74
C CYS A 213 -0.54 1.25 -5.29
N GLY A 214 0.03 0.74 -6.39
CA GLY A 214 1.11 1.41 -7.10
C GLY A 214 0.61 2.66 -7.84
N THR A 215 0.69 2.66 -9.17
CA THR A 215 0.35 3.84 -9.99
C THR A 215 -1.10 4.33 -9.79
N ILE A 216 -2.06 3.43 -9.53
CA ILE A 216 -3.45 3.80 -9.22
C ILE A 216 -3.52 4.70 -7.97
N GLY A 217 -2.69 4.43 -6.96
CA GLY A 217 -2.66 5.21 -5.73
C GLY A 217 -2.05 6.60 -5.95
N LEU A 218 -0.99 6.69 -6.75
CA LEU A 218 -0.39 7.98 -7.12
C LEU A 218 -1.40 8.88 -7.84
N VAL A 219 -2.20 8.31 -8.75
CA VAL A 219 -3.27 9.03 -9.44
C VAL A 219 -4.39 9.46 -8.49
N ALA A 220 -4.76 8.61 -7.52
CA ALA A 220 -5.74 8.98 -6.50
C ALA A 220 -5.30 10.23 -5.72
N VAL A 221 -4.01 10.31 -5.38
CA VAL A 221 -3.40 11.48 -4.73
C VAL A 221 -3.37 12.70 -5.67
N ALA A 222 -3.01 12.51 -6.95
CA ALA A 222 -3.00 13.58 -7.94
C ALA A 222 -4.39 14.21 -8.17
N MET A 223 -5.43 13.39 -8.14
CA MET A 223 -6.83 13.79 -8.30
C MET A 223 -7.48 14.31 -7.01
N GLY A 224 -6.84 14.11 -5.85
CA GLY A 224 -7.32 14.55 -4.54
C GLY A 224 -8.24 13.56 -3.81
N HIS A 225 -8.42 12.35 -4.34
CA HIS A 225 -9.23 11.30 -3.73
C HIS A 225 -8.56 10.66 -2.49
N ALA A 226 -7.24 10.74 -2.40
CA ALA A 226 -6.48 10.27 -1.24
C ALA A 226 -5.41 11.28 -0.82
N ASP A 227 -5.07 11.27 0.46
CA ASP A 227 -3.92 12.00 0.98
C ASP A 227 -2.63 11.25 0.70
N ALA A 228 -2.66 9.92 0.76
CA ALA A 228 -1.50 9.09 0.52
C ALA A 228 -1.86 7.77 -0.18
N HIS A 229 -0.84 7.05 -0.63
CA HIS A 229 -0.97 5.64 -0.98
C HIS A 229 0.10 4.81 -0.27
N SER A 230 -0.23 3.56 0.06
CA SER A 230 0.73 2.63 0.69
C SER A 230 1.21 1.57 -0.30
N LEU A 231 2.45 1.11 -0.11
CA LEU A 231 3.08 0.06 -0.92
C LEU A 231 4.24 -0.61 -0.18
N GLY A 232 4.52 -1.87 -0.50
CA GLY A 232 5.72 -2.56 -0.04
C GLY A 232 6.94 -2.21 -0.90
N VAL A 233 8.15 -2.45 -0.40
CA VAL A 233 9.38 -2.09 -1.13
C VAL A 233 9.68 -3.10 -2.25
N GLY A 234 9.14 -2.85 -3.44
CA GLY A 234 9.24 -3.71 -4.62
C GLY A 234 8.26 -4.87 -4.65
N TYR A 235 7.21 -4.82 -3.82
CA TYR A 235 6.11 -5.78 -3.72
C TYR A 235 4.88 -5.09 -3.08
N LEU A 236 3.75 -5.80 -2.89
CA LEU A 236 2.49 -5.22 -2.36
C LEU A 236 1.99 -3.96 -3.11
N GLU A 237 2.05 -3.98 -4.45
CA GLU A 237 1.39 -2.98 -5.30
C GLU A 237 -0.04 -3.39 -5.72
N LYS A 238 -0.55 -4.45 -5.07
CA LYS A 238 -1.93 -4.93 -5.15
C LYS A 238 -2.34 -5.58 -3.84
N VAL A 239 -3.63 -5.51 -3.53
CA VAL A 239 -4.29 -6.28 -2.46
C VAL A 239 -4.99 -7.48 -3.09
N ASP A 240 -4.76 -8.66 -2.51
CA ASP A 240 -5.56 -9.85 -2.77
C ASP A 240 -5.57 -10.68 -1.49
N HIS A 241 -6.57 -10.42 -0.64
CA HIS A 241 -6.69 -11.05 0.67
C HIS A 241 -6.87 -12.57 0.52
N SER A 242 -7.75 -13.02 -0.36
CA SER A 242 -7.98 -14.45 -0.60
C SER A 242 -6.72 -15.16 -1.08
N ALA A 243 -5.95 -14.58 -2.01
CA ALA A 243 -4.66 -15.16 -2.41
C ALA A 243 -3.63 -15.14 -1.28
N ALA A 244 -3.62 -14.12 -0.42
CA ALA A 244 -2.73 -14.05 0.74
C ALA A 244 -3.05 -15.16 1.77
N ILE A 245 -4.33 -15.39 2.08
CA ILE A 245 -4.78 -16.49 2.95
C ILE A 245 -4.44 -17.85 2.31
N ASN A 246 -4.74 -18.04 1.03
CA ASN A 246 -4.40 -19.30 0.35
C ASN A 246 -2.90 -19.59 0.34
N ARG A 247 -2.05 -18.56 0.22
CA ARG A 247 -0.60 -18.71 0.29
C ARG A 247 -0.12 -19.03 1.70
N GLN A 248 -0.71 -18.42 2.72
CA GLN A 248 -0.29 -18.63 4.11
C GLN A 248 -0.67 -20.02 4.64
N ALA A 249 -1.73 -20.62 4.10
CA ALA A 249 -2.17 -21.96 4.42
C ALA A 249 -1.24 -23.06 3.85
N ARG A 250 -0.27 -22.70 3.00
CA ARG A 250 0.66 -23.67 2.40
C ARG A 250 1.97 -23.74 3.20
N PRO A 251 2.53 -24.94 3.41
CA PRO A 251 3.84 -25.08 4.04
C PRO A 251 4.90 -24.36 3.20
N PRO A 252 5.94 -23.79 3.84
CA PRO A 252 7.15 -23.40 3.13
C PRO A 252 7.70 -24.59 2.35
N ALA A 253 8.27 -24.36 1.16
CA ALA A 253 8.92 -25.44 0.43
C ALA A 253 10.09 -26.02 1.24
N ALA A 254 10.26 -27.34 1.22
CA ALA A 254 11.19 -28.08 2.09
C ALA A 254 12.65 -27.58 2.01
N ASP A 255 13.05 -27.07 0.84
CA ASP A 255 14.43 -26.65 0.54
C ASP A 255 14.54 -25.13 0.33
N ALA A 256 13.45 -24.39 0.57
CA ALA A 256 13.50 -22.95 0.46
C ALA A 256 14.25 -22.39 1.67
N GLU A 257 15.46 -21.86 1.44
CA GLU A 257 16.01 -20.85 2.34
C GLU A 257 14.89 -19.86 2.70
N ARG A 258 14.80 -19.45 3.97
CA ARG A 258 13.82 -18.47 4.48
C ARG A 258 14.01 -17.10 3.82
N ARG A 259 13.78 -17.01 2.52
CA ARG A 259 13.84 -15.80 1.72
C ARG A 259 12.44 -15.22 1.71
N GLY A 260 12.32 -14.02 2.27
CA GLY A 260 11.11 -13.22 2.14
C GLY A 260 10.79 -12.91 0.66
N PRO A 261 9.70 -12.19 0.38
CA PRO A 261 9.35 -11.84 -0.99
C PRO A 261 10.52 -11.18 -1.72
N THR A 262 10.83 -11.69 -2.91
CA THR A 262 11.83 -11.10 -3.79
C THR A 262 11.27 -9.79 -4.33
N ALA A 263 11.85 -8.67 -3.92
CA ALA A 263 11.51 -7.37 -4.47
C ALA A 263 11.77 -7.36 -5.97
N GLY A 264 10.76 -6.97 -6.74
CA GLY A 264 10.94 -6.64 -8.15
C GLY A 264 11.71 -5.32 -8.31
N VAL A 265 12.11 -5.05 -9.55
CA VAL A 265 12.74 -3.78 -9.92
C VAL A 265 11.67 -2.89 -10.52
N TYR A 266 11.38 -1.78 -9.86
CA TYR A 266 10.47 -0.78 -10.38
C TYR A 266 11.15 0.02 -11.50
N LEU A 267 10.52 0.13 -12.66
CA LEU A 267 11.01 0.91 -13.79
C LEU A 267 10.07 2.10 -14.00
N PRO A 268 10.41 3.31 -13.49
CA PRO A 268 9.51 4.47 -13.53
C PRO A 268 9.08 4.87 -14.93
N GLY A 269 9.94 4.69 -15.93
CA GLY A 269 9.64 5.04 -17.32
C GLY A 269 8.44 4.27 -17.90
N ILE A 270 8.20 3.04 -17.45
CA ILE A 270 7.04 2.23 -17.84
C ILE A 270 6.07 2.02 -16.68
N ALA A 271 6.27 2.69 -15.55
CA ALA A 271 5.48 2.60 -14.34
C ALA A 271 5.15 1.16 -13.88
N ALA A 272 6.09 0.22 -14.00
CA ALA A 272 5.88 -1.18 -13.71
C ALA A 272 7.00 -1.76 -12.82
N THR A 273 6.63 -2.66 -11.92
CA THR A 273 7.58 -3.47 -11.14
C THR A 273 7.77 -4.83 -11.80
N VAL A 274 8.97 -5.12 -12.31
CA VAL A 274 9.27 -6.33 -13.08
C VAL A 274 10.28 -7.24 -12.38
N PRO A 275 10.32 -8.55 -12.69
CA PRO A 275 11.36 -9.44 -12.18
C PRO A 275 12.77 -8.96 -12.56
N ARG A 276 13.75 -9.19 -11.68
CA ARG A 276 15.15 -8.78 -11.89
C ARG A 276 15.72 -9.18 -13.25
N LYS A 277 15.47 -10.43 -13.68
CA LYS A 277 15.94 -10.93 -14.99
C LYS A 277 15.40 -10.08 -16.16
N LEU A 278 14.13 -9.70 -16.11
CA LEU A 278 13.54 -8.84 -17.13
C LEU A 278 14.08 -7.41 -17.05
N ALA A 279 14.23 -6.86 -15.84
CA ALA A 279 14.83 -5.53 -15.66
C ALA A 279 16.26 -5.45 -16.21
N THR A 280 17.11 -6.44 -15.94
CA THR A 280 18.46 -6.53 -16.50
C THR A 280 18.42 -6.49 -18.02
N ALA A 281 17.62 -7.37 -18.64
CA ALA A 281 17.50 -7.42 -20.09
C ALA A 281 17.04 -6.08 -20.70
N LEU A 282 16.10 -5.39 -20.06
CA LEU A 282 15.60 -4.09 -20.52
C LEU A 282 16.62 -2.96 -20.33
N LEU A 283 17.39 -2.97 -19.24
CA LEU A 283 18.40 -1.95 -18.94
C LEU A 283 19.69 -2.13 -19.78
N GLU A 284 19.98 -3.35 -20.22
CA GLU A 284 21.09 -3.65 -21.14
C GLU A 284 20.72 -3.35 -22.61
N ASN A 285 19.42 -3.35 -22.95
CA ASN A 285 18.95 -3.09 -24.31
C ASN A 285 19.21 -1.63 -24.73
N ARG A 286 20.16 -1.44 -25.66
CA ARG A 286 20.63 -0.13 -26.15
C ARG A 286 19.52 0.76 -26.72
N GLU A 287 18.45 0.19 -27.25
CA GLU A 287 17.36 0.95 -27.88
C GLU A 287 16.45 1.65 -26.87
N ILE A 288 16.34 1.11 -25.64
CA ILE A 288 15.35 1.56 -24.66
C ILE A 288 15.98 2.00 -23.33
N ARG A 289 17.20 1.57 -23.03
CA ARG A 289 17.85 1.79 -21.73
C ARG A 289 17.93 3.25 -21.31
N SER A 290 18.10 4.19 -22.24
CA SER A 290 18.15 5.63 -21.92
C SER A 290 16.83 6.19 -21.40
N ARG A 291 15.70 5.54 -21.74
CA ARG A 291 14.35 5.90 -21.27
C ARG A 291 13.95 5.15 -19.99
N LEU A 292 14.66 4.07 -19.63
CA LEU A 292 14.39 3.26 -18.44
C LEU A 292 15.36 3.53 -17.29
N ALA A 293 16.57 4.01 -17.59
CA ALA A 293 17.60 4.27 -16.61
C ALA A 293 17.15 5.29 -15.56
N CYS A 294 17.38 4.96 -14.29
CA CYS A 294 17.18 5.88 -13.18
C CYS A 294 18.42 6.76 -13.01
N ARG A 295 18.25 8.08 -12.94
CA ARG A 295 19.35 9.04 -12.73
C ARG A 295 19.34 9.68 -11.34
N THR A 296 18.52 9.14 -10.43
CA THR A 296 18.31 9.69 -9.10
C THR A 296 19.24 9.03 -8.09
N GLY A 297 19.83 9.81 -7.18
CA GLY A 297 20.61 9.27 -6.07
C GLY A 297 21.82 8.46 -6.53
N THR A 298 22.02 7.26 -5.97
CA THR A 298 23.11 6.36 -6.34
C THR A 298 22.92 5.75 -7.74
N CYS A 299 21.69 5.70 -8.27
CA CYS A 299 21.43 5.16 -9.62
C CYS A 299 22.09 5.96 -10.74
N ARG A 300 22.55 7.18 -10.49
CA ARG A 300 23.33 7.93 -11.49
C ARG A 300 24.69 7.29 -11.81
N ASN A 301 25.20 6.40 -10.95
CA ASN A 301 26.54 5.82 -11.08
C ASN A 301 26.58 4.61 -12.02
N SER A 302 25.46 3.89 -12.19
CA SER A 302 25.38 2.69 -13.02
C SER A 302 23.98 2.50 -13.58
N ILE A 303 23.88 2.08 -14.85
CA ILE A 303 22.60 1.77 -15.47
C ILE A 303 21.93 0.52 -14.87
N LEU A 304 22.72 -0.35 -14.24
CA LEU A 304 22.27 -1.57 -13.57
C LEU A 304 22.07 -1.40 -12.07
N GLU A 305 22.36 -0.22 -11.50
CA GLU A 305 22.09 0.09 -10.10
C GLU A 305 20.62 -0.22 -9.69
N PRO A 306 19.59 0.02 -10.52
CA PRO A 306 18.22 -0.39 -10.21
C PRO A 306 18.05 -1.89 -9.94
N VAL A 307 18.90 -2.75 -10.49
CA VAL A 307 18.88 -4.21 -10.28
C VAL A 307 19.69 -4.59 -9.04
N GLU A 308 20.90 -4.04 -8.94
CA GLU A 308 21.87 -4.29 -7.86
C GLU A 308 21.30 -3.85 -6.50
N SER A 309 20.73 -2.65 -6.46
CA SER A 309 20.18 -2.00 -5.26
C SER A 309 18.65 -1.84 -5.34
N ALA A 310 17.95 -2.87 -5.83
CA ALA A 310 16.51 -2.79 -6.17
C ALA A 310 15.59 -2.19 -5.10
N ARG A 311 15.81 -2.49 -3.82
CA ARG A 311 15.02 -1.94 -2.71
C ARG A 311 15.25 -0.45 -2.53
N MET A 312 16.52 -0.05 -2.51
CA MET A 312 16.88 1.36 -2.41
C MET A 312 16.36 2.14 -3.63
N HIS A 313 16.58 1.59 -4.82
CA HIS A 313 16.03 2.15 -6.05
C HIS A 313 14.51 2.33 -5.99
N TYR A 314 13.79 1.32 -5.51
CA TYR A 314 12.34 1.38 -5.37
C TYR A 314 11.89 2.53 -4.44
N VAL A 315 12.49 2.63 -3.25
CA VAL A 315 12.17 3.66 -2.25
C VAL A 315 12.36 5.06 -2.84
N HIS A 316 13.56 5.37 -3.37
CA HIS A 316 13.77 6.72 -3.88
C HIS A 316 12.96 7.01 -5.13
N SER A 317 12.64 6.00 -5.95
CA SER A 317 11.88 6.24 -7.18
C SER A 317 10.45 6.59 -6.83
N ARG A 318 9.79 5.82 -5.96
CA ARG A 318 8.42 6.12 -5.51
C ARG A 318 8.35 7.42 -4.73
N ALA A 319 9.32 7.70 -3.85
CA ALA A 319 9.38 8.97 -3.13
C ALA A 319 9.58 10.16 -4.09
N ALA A 320 10.48 10.05 -5.08
CA ALA A 320 10.72 11.12 -6.06
C ALA A 320 9.50 11.34 -6.98
N GLU A 321 8.79 10.28 -7.36
CA GLU A 321 7.54 10.38 -8.10
C GLU A 321 6.46 11.18 -7.35
N MET A 322 6.34 10.93 -6.05
CA MET A 322 5.42 11.62 -5.17
C MET A 322 5.88 13.06 -4.91
N ALA A 323 7.16 13.28 -4.61
CA ALA A 323 7.72 14.62 -4.40
C ALA A 323 7.54 15.50 -5.66
N SER A 324 7.78 14.95 -6.85
CA SER A 324 7.56 15.63 -8.13
C SER A 324 6.10 16.02 -8.34
N LEU A 325 5.16 15.15 -7.97
CA LEU A 325 3.72 15.45 -8.01
C LEU A 325 3.36 16.57 -7.03
N LEU A 326 3.83 16.49 -5.78
CA LEU A 326 3.48 17.44 -4.72
C LEU A 326 4.10 18.83 -4.95
N ALA A 327 5.26 18.90 -5.60
CA ALA A 327 5.87 20.15 -6.04
C ALA A 327 5.02 20.92 -7.07
N ARG A 328 4.04 20.26 -7.71
CA ARG A 328 3.09 20.94 -8.62
C ARG A 328 1.94 21.59 -7.84
N PRO A 329 1.47 22.77 -8.26
CA PRO A 329 0.25 23.36 -7.73
C PRO A 329 -0.93 22.39 -7.80
N LYS A 330 -1.74 22.31 -6.74
CA LYS A 330 -2.86 21.36 -6.62
C LYS A 330 -3.79 21.33 -7.86
N PRO A 331 -4.18 22.47 -8.47
CA PRO A 331 -5.05 22.46 -9.66
C PRO A 331 -4.44 21.77 -10.89
N TRP A 332 -3.11 21.67 -10.99
CA TRP A 332 -2.41 21.15 -12.17
C TRP A 332 -1.92 19.71 -12.01
N ARG A 333 -2.00 19.15 -10.79
CA ARG A 333 -1.49 17.80 -10.49
C ARG A 333 -2.11 16.73 -11.39
N ALA A 334 -3.43 16.76 -11.53
CA ALA A 334 -4.18 15.82 -12.38
C ALA A 334 -3.75 15.88 -13.85
N THR A 335 -3.71 17.08 -14.43
CA THR A 335 -3.33 17.28 -15.85
C THR A 335 -1.91 16.81 -16.13
N LEU A 336 -0.95 17.22 -15.29
CA LEU A 336 0.45 16.82 -15.47
C LEU A 336 0.67 15.32 -15.24
N GLU A 337 -0.09 14.70 -14.32
CA GLU A 337 -0.05 13.25 -14.16
C GLU A 337 -0.62 12.53 -15.39
N THR A 338 -1.63 13.09 -16.05
CA THR A 338 -2.20 12.53 -17.30
C THR A 338 -1.15 12.45 -18.41
N GLU A 339 -0.42 13.54 -18.66
CA GLU A 339 0.65 13.60 -19.67
C GLU A 339 1.74 12.56 -19.38
N ARG A 340 2.19 12.53 -18.12
CA ARG A 340 3.15 11.57 -17.59
C ARG A 340 2.71 10.12 -17.77
N LEU A 341 1.43 9.80 -17.55
CA LEU A 341 0.86 8.46 -17.78
C LEU A 341 0.80 8.09 -19.26
N ALA A 342 0.46 9.03 -20.14
CA ALA A 342 0.44 8.81 -21.58
C ALA A 342 1.84 8.42 -22.10
N GLU A 343 2.88 9.12 -21.65
CA GLU A 343 4.27 8.77 -21.98
C GLU A 343 4.65 7.37 -21.47
N ARG A 344 4.22 7.02 -20.24
CA ARG A 344 4.46 5.70 -19.62
C ARG A 344 3.79 4.57 -20.38
N LEU A 345 2.56 4.79 -20.84
CA LEU A 345 1.82 3.84 -21.65
C LEU A 345 2.52 3.64 -23.01
N GLN A 346 2.85 4.72 -23.72
CA GLN A 346 3.55 4.65 -25.00
C GLN A 346 4.88 3.91 -24.88
N LEU A 347 5.65 4.18 -23.81
CA LEU A 347 6.91 3.49 -23.58
C LEU A 347 6.70 2.00 -23.28
N ARG A 348 5.70 1.66 -22.47
CA ARG A 348 5.35 0.27 -22.13
C ARG A 348 4.90 -0.50 -23.37
N GLU A 349 4.11 0.11 -24.24
CA GLU A 349 3.70 -0.47 -25.53
C GLU A 349 4.89 -0.72 -26.46
N ARG A 350 5.84 0.24 -26.54
CA ARG A 350 7.09 0.05 -27.28
C ARG A 350 7.90 -1.12 -26.73
N VAL A 351 8.05 -1.22 -25.40
CA VAL A 351 8.73 -2.34 -24.75
C VAL A 351 8.07 -3.66 -25.14
N ASN A 352 6.75 -3.76 -25.02
CA ASN A 352 5.99 -4.96 -25.37
C ASN A 352 6.12 -5.36 -26.84
N LYS A 353 6.28 -4.40 -27.75
CA LYS A 353 6.35 -4.65 -29.19
C LYS A 353 7.76 -4.98 -29.67
N HIS A 354 8.79 -4.41 -29.05
CA HIS A 354 10.15 -4.40 -29.63
C HIS A 354 11.27 -4.82 -28.67
N CYS A 355 11.06 -4.80 -27.36
CA CYS A 355 12.18 -4.92 -26.40
C CYS A 355 12.07 -6.11 -25.44
N LEU A 356 10.94 -6.82 -25.42
CA LEU A 356 10.80 -8.01 -24.58
C LEU A 356 11.64 -9.19 -25.11
N PRO A 357 12.37 -9.91 -24.23
CA PRO A 357 13.01 -11.15 -24.62
C PRO A 357 12.00 -12.20 -25.11
N SER A 358 12.45 -13.10 -25.98
CA SER A 358 11.61 -14.22 -26.46
C SER A 358 11.07 -15.06 -25.30
N GLY A 359 9.79 -15.43 -25.37
CA GLY A 359 9.11 -16.24 -24.36
C GLY A 359 8.66 -15.49 -23.09
N VAL A 360 8.87 -14.17 -23.01
CA VAL A 360 8.40 -13.35 -21.89
C VAL A 360 7.00 -12.79 -22.19
N SER A 361 6.06 -12.98 -21.26
CA SER A 361 4.72 -12.40 -21.35
C SER A 361 4.76 -10.87 -21.41
N LYS A 362 3.77 -10.28 -22.11
CA LYS A 362 3.62 -8.82 -22.17
C LYS A 362 3.42 -8.23 -20.78
N ILE A 363 3.92 -7.01 -20.60
CA ILE A 363 3.62 -6.18 -19.43
C ILE A 363 2.23 -5.60 -19.67
N GLU A 364 1.26 -5.94 -18.83
CA GLU A 364 -0.13 -5.49 -18.99
C GLU A 364 -0.23 -3.96 -19.06
N THR A 365 -1.18 -3.47 -19.86
CA THR A 365 -1.35 -2.01 -20.12
C THR A 365 -2.71 -1.48 -19.69
N ARG A 366 -3.64 -2.36 -19.30
CA ARG A 366 -5.03 -2.00 -19.07
C ARG A 366 -5.18 -0.96 -17.95
N THR A 367 -4.46 -1.11 -16.84
CA THR A 367 -4.53 -0.13 -15.75
C THR A 367 -4.15 1.27 -16.24
N LEU A 368 -3.07 1.43 -17.02
CA LEU A 368 -2.66 2.75 -17.51
C LEU A 368 -3.70 3.35 -18.46
N ARG A 369 -4.27 2.54 -19.36
CA ARG A 369 -5.36 2.99 -20.24
C ARG A 369 -6.58 3.44 -19.43
N SER A 370 -7.03 2.59 -18.51
CA SER A 370 -8.15 2.93 -17.63
C SER A 370 -7.91 4.16 -16.76
N LEU A 371 -6.67 4.47 -16.38
CA LEU A 371 -6.35 5.72 -15.67
C LEU A 371 -6.42 6.94 -16.60
N LEU A 372 -5.99 6.81 -17.86
CA LEU A 372 -6.12 7.89 -18.85
C LEU A 372 -7.60 8.18 -19.17
N ASP A 373 -8.41 7.13 -19.36
CA ASP A 373 -9.85 7.25 -19.63
C ASP A 373 -10.55 8.08 -18.52
N ILE A 374 -10.16 7.92 -17.24
CA ILE A 374 -10.72 8.71 -16.12
C ILE A 374 -10.52 10.22 -16.32
N PHE A 375 -9.37 10.63 -16.84
CA PHE A 375 -9.08 12.04 -17.05
C PHE A 375 -9.86 12.60 -18.23
N GLU A 376 -10.03 11.82 -19.31
CA GLU A 376 -10.83 12.21 -20.47
C GLU A 376 -12.30 12.44 -20.08
N ASP A 377 -12.90 11.54 -19.30
CA ASP A 377 -14.26 11.71 -18.81
C ASP A 377 -14.41 12.99 -17.97
N ARG A 378 -13.42 13.29 -17.13
CA ARG A 378 -13.45 14.47 -16.26
C ARG A 378 -13.32 15.76 -17.06
N GLN A 379 -12.52 15.77 -18.12
CA GLN A 379 -12.43 16.92 -19.03
C GLN A 379 -13.74 17.14 -19.78
N GLN A 380 -14.36 16.06 -20.27
CA GLN A 380 -15.67 16.12 -20.93
C GLN A 380 -16.77 16.60 -19.99
N ALA A 381 -16.78 16.17 -18.71
CA ALA A 381 -17.76 16.62 -17.73
C ALA A 381 -17.56 18.07 -17.25
N ALA A 382 -16.39 18.67 -17.47
CA ALA A 382 -16.07 20.05 -17.12
C ALA A 382 -16.21 21.04 -18.29
N SER A 383 -16.48 20.53 -19.50
CA SER A 383 -16.74 21.28 -20.73
C SER A 383 -18.24 21.46 -20.92
#